data_AF-A0AAN9TGF4-F1
#
_entry.id   AF-A0AAN9TGF4-F1
#
_cell.length_a   1.000
_cell.length_b   1.000
_cell.length_c   1.000
_cell.angle_alpha   90.00
_cell.angle_beta   90.00
_cell.angle_gamma   90.00
#
_symmetry.space_group_name_H-M   'P 1'
#
loop_
_entity.id
_entity.type
_entity.pdbx_description
1 polymer ?
#
loop_
_entity_poly.entity_id
_entity_poly.type
_entity_poly.pdbx_seq_one_letter_code
_entity_poly.pdbx_strand_id
1 'polypeptide(L)'
;MNACNSRTVMIACISPSDRDFMETLNTLMYANRARNIQNKVIVNQDKSSRTILMLRQEIQQLQMQLLEYKQVKLINKMKEEANKHHEQELKRNREIAQLRKESRRAENLIRSLETKNRVKDVVLKRKQEEVSALRKAARTSKMSSKAAGRPTELVKSVTALGASPKVAKQKWQLLEKNISDNTFNRQSIVSLERELVSSSGVVNSNVNSISTQLPILESQITEIKLNYDGTLLYAATGDKVKIIDLRNDNTVKIWRLSNRVDCVFNENS
;
A
#
# COMPACT_ATOMS: atom_id res chain seq x y z
N MET A 1 47.11 -43.44 41.80
CA MET A 1 48.17 -42.52 42.26
C MET A 1 48.86 -41.96 41.02
N ASN A 2 48.73 -40.67 40.75
CA ASN A 2 49.29 -40.06 39.54
C ASN A 2 50.81 -39.92 39.71
N ALA A 3 51.60 -40.69 38.96
CA ALA A 3 53.05 -40.54 38.94
C ALA A 3 53.42 -39.14 38.40
N CYS A 4 54.38 -38.48 39.04
CA CYS A 4 54.83 -37.13 38.68
C CYS A 4 55.58 -37.16 37.33
N ASN A 5 55.36 -36.15 36.48
CA ASN A 5 56.09 -36.00 35.22
C ASN A 5 57.49 -35.42 35.47
N SER A 6 58.40 -36.25 35.98
CA SER A 6 59.75 -35.84 36.32
C SER A 6 60.77 -36.96 36.09
N ARG A 7 61.99 -36.56 35.71
CA ARG A 7 63.16 -37.44 35.74
C ARG A 7 63.73 -37.39 37.16
N THR A 8 63.74 -38.53 37.85
CA THR A 8 64.17 -38.62 39.25
C THR A 8 65.44 -39.44 39.35
N VAL A 9 66.40 -38.93 40.12
CA VAL A 9 67.61 -39.64 40.52
C VAL A 9 67.63 -39.68 42.04
N MET A 10 67.85 -40.86 42.61
CA MET A 10 68.05 -41.04 44.05
C MET A 10 69.50 -41.42 44.29
N ILE A 11 70.16 -40.70 45.18
CA ILE A 11 71.52 -41.00 45.63
C ILE A 11 71.43 -41.49 47.06
N ALA A 12 71.90 -42.70 47.31
CA ALA A 12 72.00 -43.28 48.64
C ALA A 12 73.44 -43.13 49.14
N CYS A 13 73.61 -42.39 50.24
CA CYS A 13 74.90 -42.26 50.92
C CYS A 13 74.97 -43.30 52.04
N ILE A 14 76.06 -44.05 52.12
CA ILE A 14 76.25 -45.12 53.11
C ILE A 14 77.65 -45.04 53.73
N SER A 15 77.77 -45.53 54.97
CA SER A 15 79.05 -45.64 55.69
C SER A 15 79.64 -47.04 55.49
N PRO A 16 80.96 -47.18 55.27
CA PRO A 16 81.60 -48.49 55.16
C PRO A 16 81.90 -49.13 56.53
N SER A 17 81.56 -48.48 57.65
CA SER A 17 81.90 -48.94 59.00
C SER A 17 80.91 -49.99 59.51
N ASP A 18 81.43 -51.03 60.18
CA ASP A 18 80.60 -52.11 60.74
C ASP A 18 79.61 -51.64 61.81
N ARG A 19 79.92 -50.53 62.50
CA ARG A 19 79.03 -49.93 63.50
C ARG A 19 77.72 -49.42 62.89
N ASP A 20 77.74 -49.03 61.62
CA ASP A 20 76.61 -48.45 60.89
C ASP A 20 75.90 -49.49 60.00
N PHE A 21 76.20 -50.79 60.21
CA PHE A 21 75.73 -51.88 59.36
C PHE A 21 74.20 -51.91 59.20
N MET A 22 73.47 -51.77 60.31
CA MET A 22 72.01 -51.83 60.29
C MET A 22 71.38 -50.64 59.54
N GLU A 23 71.90 -49.42 59.71
CA GLU A 23 71.41 -48.24 58.99
C GLU A 23 71.75 -48.29 57.50
N THR A 24 72.95 -48.76 57.17
CA THR A 24 73.40 -48.99 55.80
C THR A 24 72.50 -50.01 55.10
N LEU A 25 72.15 -51.11 55.77
CA LEU A 25 71.23 -52.12 55.24
C LEU A 25 69.84 -51.54 54.98
N ASN A 26 69.30 -50.77 55.93
CA ASN A 26 67.99 -50.14 55.77
C ASN A 26 67.97 -49.13 54.61
N THR A 27 69.04 -48.35 54.45
CA THR A 27 69.21 -47.39 53.34
C THR A 27 69.27 -48.09 51.98
N LEU A 28 70.01 -49.20 51.88
CA LEU A 28 70.08 -50.01 50.66
C LEU A 28 68.74 -50.68 50.33
N MET A 29 68.02 -51.19 51.34
CA MET A 29 66.69 -51.76 51.15
C MET A 29 65.69 -50.73 50.63
N TYR A 30 65.75 -49.50 51.15
CA TYR A 30 64.95 -48.40 50.65
C TYR A 30 65.33 -48.01 49.22
N ALA A 31 66.62 -47.88 48.91
CA ALA A 31 67.11 -47.60 47.56
C ALA A 31 66.67 -48.67 46.54
N ASN A 32 66.67 -49.94 46.96
CA ASN A 32 66.20 -51.05 46.12
C ASN A 32 64.69 -50.98 45.85
N ARG A 33 63.88 -50.60 46.84
CA ARG A 33 62.44 -50.33 46.63
C ARG A 33 62.24 -49.13 45.70
N ALA A 34 62.99 -48.05 45.91
CA ALA A 34 62.90 -46.83 45.11
C ALA A 34 63.29 -47.05 43.65
N ARG A 35 64.24 -47.95 43.36
CA ARG A 35 64.61 -48.36 42.00
C ARG A 35 63.43 -48.90 41.20
N ASN A 36 62.48 -49.54 41.86
CA ASN A 36 61.31 -50.13 41.20
C ASN A 36 60.20 -49.11 40.95
N ILE A 37 60.36 -47.85 41.37
CA ILE A 37 59.40 -46.79 41.08
C ILE A 37 59.58 -46.32 39.64
N GLN A 38 58.56 -46.55 38.81
CA GLN A 38 58.56 -46.15 37.40
C GLN A 38 57.80 -44.84 37.20
N ASN A 39 58.51 -43.77 36.84
CA ASN A 39 57.90 -42.51 36.42
C ASN A 39 57.68 -42.48 34.91
N LYS A 40 56.48 -42.11 34.47
CA LYS A 40 56.18 -41.87 33.05
C LYS A 40 56.48 -40.41 32.71
N VAL A 41 57.65 -40.17 32.12
CA VAL A 41 58.05 -38.82 31.69
C VAL A 41 57.41 -38.51 30.33
N ILE A 42 56.67 -37.41 30.26
CA ILE A 42 56.04 -36.88 29.05
C ILE A 42 56.68 -35.53 28.76
N VAL A 43 56.97 -35.22 27.51
CA VAL A 43 57.45 -33.86 27.15
C VAL A 43 56.37 -32.86 27.54
N ASN A 44 56.73 -31.88 28.38
CA ASN A 44 55.82 -30.79 28.75
C ASN A 44 55.57 -29.93 27.50
N GLN A 45 54.52 -30.25 26.77
CA GLN A 45 53.99 -29.35 25.77
C GLN A 45 53.22 -28.27 26.50
N ASP A 46 53.58 -27.01 26.26
CA ASP A 46 52.85 -25.87 26.81
C ASP A 46 51.39 -25.94 26.37
N LYS A 47 50.50 -26.15 27.34
CA LYS A 47 49.05 -26.18 27.10
C LYS A 47 48.60 -24.89 26.41
N SER A 48 49.24 -23.76 26.74
CA SER A 48 49.05 -22.47 26.08
C SER A 48 49.34 -22.55 24.58
N SER A 49 50.47 -23.11 24.17
CA SER A 49 50.85 -23.24 22.75
C SER A 49 49.85 -24.07 21.95
N ARG A 50 49.36 -25.19 22.52
CA ARG A 50 48.33 -26.00 21.86
C ARG A 50 47.01 -25.26 21.73
N THR A 51 46.56 -24.58 22.79
CA THR A 51 45.33 -23.78 22.77
C THR A 51 45.43 -22.63 21.76
N ILE A 52 46.58 -21.94 21.70
CA ILE A 52 46.82 -20.87 20.73
C ILE A 52 46.69 -21.38 19.29
N LEU A 53 47.23 -22.57 18.99
CA LEU A 53 47.10 -23.17 17.65
C LEU A 53 45.65 -23.49 17.29
N MET A 54 44.89 -24.07 18.22
CA MET A 54 43.46 -24.36 17.99
C MET A 54 42.67 -23.07 17.74
N LEU A 55 42.87 -22.05 18.57
CA LEU A 55 42.20 -20.75 18.41
C LEU A 55 42.56 -20.08 17.09
N ARG A 56 43.82 -20.16 16.65
CA ARG A 56 44.23 -19.64 15.33
C ARG A 56 43.53 -20.36 14.18
N GLN A 57 43.39 -21.69 14.26
CA GLN A 57 42.66 -22.47 13.26
C GLN A 57 41.18 -22.10 13.23
N GLU A 58 40.56 -21.93 14.39
CA GLU A 58 39.15 -21.54 14.51
C GLU A 58 38.91 -20.14 13.92
N ILE A 59 39.79 -19.17 14.24
CA ILE A 59 39.74 -17.83 13.64
C ILE A 59 39.82 -17.90 12.11
N GLN A 60 40.73 -18.71 11.57
CA GLN A 60 40.88 -18.85 10.12
C GLN A 60 39.63 -19.46 9.47
N GLN A 61 39.03 -20.49 10.09
CA GLN A 61 37.80 -21.11 9.60
C GLN A 61 36.63 -20.12 9.62
N LEU A 62 36.46 -19.38 10.73
CA LEU A 62 35.41 -18.37 10.86
C LEU A 62 35.59 -17.23 9.84
N GLN A 63 36.82 -16.79 9.59
CA GLN A 63 37.11 -15.79 8.57
C GLN A 63 36.71 -16.27 7.17
N MET A 64 36.99 -17.53 6.83
CA MET A 64 36.62 -18.12 5.54
C MET A 64 35.09 -18.21 5.39
N GLN A 65 34.39 -18.69 6.40
CA GLN A 65 32.91 -18.75 6.39
C GLN A 65 32.29 -17.36 6.26
N LEU A 66 32.85 -16.35 6.93
CA LEU A 66 32.38 -14.96 6.80
C LEU A 66 32.57 -14.40 5.39
N LEU A 67 33.68 -14.74 4.72
CA LEU A 67 33.92 -14.33 3.35
C LEU A 67 32.91 -14.97 2.39
N GLU A 68 32.70 -16.27 2.51
CA GLU A 68 31.72 -17.01 1.71
C GLU A 68 30.30 -16.46 1.93
N TYR A 69 29.89 -16.27 3.19
CA TYR A 69 28.59 -15.70 3.52
C TYR A 69 28.41 -14.30 2.93
N LYS A 70 29.42 -13.43 3.01
CA LYS A 70 29.38 -12.09 2.40
C LYS A 70 29.24 -12.17 0.88
N GLN A 71 29.96 -13.09 0.23
CA GLN A 71 29.89 -13.28 -1.21
C GLN A 71 28.50 -13.77 -1.65
N VAL A 72 27.96 -14.81 -1.00
CA VAL A 72 26.63 -15.36 -1.28
C VAL A 72 25.55 -14.29 -1.05
N LYS A 73 25.66 -13.54 0.04
CA LYS A 73 24.72 -12.45 0.35
C LYS A 73 24.73 -11.36 -0.73
N LEU A 74 25.90 -11.00 -1.26
CA LEU A 74 26.01 -10.04 -2.35
C LEU A 74 25.36 -10.56 -3.64
N ILE A 75 25.65 -11.80 -4.02
CA ILE A 75 25.08 -12.44 -5.22
C ILE A 75 23.55 -12.48 -5.12
N ASN A 76 23.01 -12.85 -3.96
CA ASN A 76 21.56 -12.90 -3.76
C ASN A 76 20.91 -11.51 -3.86
N LYS A 77 21.55 -10.47 -3.30
CA LYS A 77 21.09 -9.09 -3.45
C LYS A 77 21.07 -8.65 -4.91
N MET A 78 22.16 -8.89 -5.65
CA MET A 78 22.23 -8.55 -7.07
C MET A 78 21.16 -9.29 -7.88
N LYS A 79 20.93 -10.58 -7.59
CA LYS A 79 19.89 -11.37 -8.25
C LYS A 79 18.49 -10.84 -7.95
N GLU A 80 18.22 -10.47 -6.71
CA GLU A 80 16.93 -9.90 -6.31
C GLU A 80 16.68 -8.53 -6.97
N GLU A 81 17.69 -7.67 -7.01
CA GLU A 81 17.63 -6.39 -7.72
C GLU A 81 17.41 -6.56 -9.23
N ALA A 82 18.14 -7.50 -9.86
CA ALA A 82 17.95 -7.82 -11.27
C ALA A 82 16.54 -8.36 -11.56
N ASN A 83 16.01 -9.24 -10.70
CA ASN A 83 14.65 -9.77 -10.83
C ASN A 83 13.59 -8.66 -10.67
N LYS A 84 13.75 -7.77 -9.68
CA LYS A 84 12.86 -6.62 -9.50
C LYS A 84 12.90 -5.69 -10.71
N HIS A 85 14.08 -5.41 -11.25
CA HIS A 85 14.22 -4.59 -12.45
C HIS A 85 13.56 -5.26 -13.66
N HIS A 86 13.76 -6.56 -13.84
CA HIS A 86 13.14 -7.33 -14.92
C HIS A 86 11.61 -7.34 -14.82
N GLU A 87 11.05 -7.54 -13.63
CA GLU A 87 9.61 -7.50 -13.39
C GLU A 87 9.02 -6.11 -13.66
N GLN A 88 9.71 -5.05 -13.25
CA GLN A 88 9.30 -3.68 -13.55
C GLN A 88 9.30 -3.40 -15.06
N GLU A 89 10.33 -3.84 -15.78
CA GLU A 89 10.40 -3.72 -17.24
C GLU A 89 9.26 -4.49 -17.93
N LEU A 90 8.96 -5.70 -17.48
CA LEU A 90 7.81 -6.45 -18.01
C LEU A 90 6.48 -5.74 -17.75
N LYS A 91 6.29 -5.15 -16.56
CA LYS A 91 5.09 -4.38 -16.22
C LYS A 91 4.96 -3.13 -17.10
N ARG A 92 6.03 -2.35 -17.25
CA ARG A 92 6.06 -1.18 -18.16
C ARG A 92 5.76 -1.58 -19.59
N ASN A 93 6.36 -2.66 -20.09
CA ASN A 93 6.12 -3.13 -21.46
C ASN A 93 4.67 -3.57 -21.68
N ARG A 94 4.03 -4.21 -20.69
CA ARG A 94 2.60 -4.56 -20.74
C ARG A 94 1.73 -3.31 -20.79
N GLU A 95 2.02 -2.33 -19.94
CA GLU A 95 1.30 -1.04 -19.91
C GLU A 95 1.43 -0.29 -21.24
N ILE A 96 2.65 -0.18 -21.78
CA ILE A 96 2.90 0.41 -23.10
C ILE A 96 2.09 -0.31 -24.19
N ALA A 97 2.07 -1.65 -24.18
CA ALA A 97 1.31 -2.43 -25.15
C ALA A 97 -0.20 -2.18 -25.04
N GLN A 98 -0.72 -2.07 -23.81
CA GLN A 98 -2.13 -1.78 -23.54
C GLN A 98 -2.51 -0.37 -23.99
N LEU A 99 -1.75 0.65 -23.60
CA LEU A 99 -1.97 2.04 -24.02
C LEU A 99 -1.92 2.18 -25.55
N ARG A 100 -0.97 1.49 -26.21
CA ARG A 100 -0.92 1.45 -27.67
C ARG A 100 -2.17 0.80 -28.29
N LYS A 101 -2.74 -0.22 -27.64
CA LYS A 101 -3.98 -0.88 -28.11
C LYS A 101 -5.19 0.02 -27.93
N GLU A 102 -5.29 0.71 -26.80
CA GLU A 102 -6.37 1.65 -26.50
C GLU A 102 -6.32 2.87 -27.42
N SER A 103 -5.13 3.44 -27.65
CA SER A 103 -4.92 4.52 -28.60
C SER A 103 -5.43 4.15 -30.01
N ARG A 104 -5.06 2.97 -30.53
CA ARG A 104 -5.57 2.47 -31.82
C ARG A 104 -7.10 2.35 -31.86
N ARG A 105 -7.74 1.91 -30.76
CA ARG A 105 -9.20 1.82 -30.69
C ARG A 105 -9.85 3.19 -30.71
N ALA A 106 -9.29 4.14 -29.97
CA ALA A 106 -9.77 5.52 -29.93
C ALA A 106 -9.65 6.19 -31.31
N GLU A 107 -8.49 6.06 -31.98
CA GLU A 107 -8.27 6.56 -33.34
C GLU A 107 -9.29 5.98 -34.33
N ASN A 108 -9.53 4.67 -34.28
CA ASN A 108 -10.52 4.01 -35.15
C ASN A 108 -11.94 4.51 -34.87
N LEU A 109 -12.29 4.75 -33.61
CA LEU A 109 -13.59 5.30 -33.23
C LEU A 109 -13.76 6.74 -33.73
N ILE A 110 -12.74 7.60 -33.55
CA ILE A 110 -12.73 8.97 -34.05
C ILE A 110 -12.96 8.96 -35.57
N ARG A 111 -12.20 8.16 -36.32
CA ARG A 111 -12.35 8.04 -37.77
C ARG A 111 -13.76 7.61 -38.18
N SER A 112 -14.37 6.66 -37.44
CA SER A 112 -15.75 6.22 -37.67
C SER A 112 -16.77 7.35 -37.43
N LEU A 113 -16.61 8.10 -36.33
CA LEU A 113 -17.49 9.22 -35.98
C LEU A 113 -17.35 10.38 -36.96
N GLU A 114 -16.13 10.72 -37.37
CA GLU A 114 -15.87 11.74 -38.39
C GLU A 114 -16.55 11.39 -39.71
N THR A 115 -16.47 10.13 -40.14
CA THR A 115 -17.14 9.66 -41.35
C THR A 115 -18.66 9.81 -41.23
N LYS A 116 -19.24 9.41 -40.08
CA LYS A 116 -20.68 9.59 -39.82
C LYS A 116 -21.09 11.06 -39.80
N ASN A 117 -20.30 11.93 -39.20
CA ASN A 117 -20.56 13.37 -39.18
C ASN A 117 -20.47 13.97 -40.59
N ARG A 118 -19.46 13.62 -41.39
CA ARG A 118 -19.37 14.05 -42.79
C ARG A 118 -20.61 13.67 -43.59
N VAL A 119 -21.10 12.43 -43.43
CA VAL A 119 -22.34 11.99 -44.10
C VAL A 119 -23.54 12.81 -43.61
N LYS A 120 -23.66 13.04 -42.30
CA LYS A 120 -24.73 13.88 -41.74
C LYS A 120 -24.69 15.31 -42.29
N ASP A 121 -23.51 15.92 -42.39
CA ASP A 121 -23.33 17.28 -42.90
C ASP A 121 -23.74 17.38 -44.38
N VAL A 122 -23.36 16.38 -45.19
CA VAL A 122 -23.76 16.29 -46.61
C VAL A 122 -25.28 16.16 -46.75
N VAL A 123 -25.91 15.29 -45.95
CA VAL A 123 -27.37 15.10 -45.97
C VAL A 123 -28.08 16.38 -45.53
N LEU A 124 -27.62 17.00 -44.44
CA LEU A 124 -28.18 18.24 -43.92
C LEU A 124 -28.09 19.35 -44.96
N LYS A 125 -26.96 19.49 -45.65
CA LYS A 125 -26.77 20.47 -46.73
C LYS A 125 -27.76 20.23 -47.88
N ARG A 126 -27.90 18.98 -48.36
CA ARG A 126 -28.88 18.63 -49.41
C ARG A 126 -30.32 18.95 -48.96
N LYS A 127 -30.68 18.62 -47.72
CA LYS A 127 -32.01 18.95 -47.17
C LYS A 127 -32.24 20.44 -47.04
N GLN A 128 -31.22 21.20 -46.66
CA GLN A 128 -31.29 22.65 -46.59
C GLN A 128 -31.50 23.27 -47.99
N GLU A 129 -30.80 22.75 -49.00
CA GLU A 129 -30.96 23.14 -50.41
C GLU A 129 -32.38 22.83 -50.91
N GLU A 130 -32.91 21.62 -50.67
CA GLU A 130 -34.31 21.24 -51.00
C GLU A 130 -35.33 22.19 -50.34
N VAL A 131 -35.21 22.42 -49.02
CA VAL A 131 -36.12 23.32 -48.30
C VAL A 131 -36.03 24.75 -48.82
N SER A 132 -34.82 25.24 -49.14
CA SER A 132 -34.62 26.56 -49.71
C SER A 132 -35.27 26.70 -51.09
N ALA A 133 -35.16 25.67 -51.94
CA ALA A 133 -35.78 25.61 -53.26
C ALA A 133 -37.31 25.60 -53.16
N LEU A 134 -37.87 24.77 -52.27
CA LEU A 134 -39.31 24.73 -51.99
C LEU A 134 -39.83 26.07 -51.46
N ARG A 135 -39.10 26.73 -50.56
CA ARG A 135 -39.46 28.08 -50.08
C ARG A 135 -39.41 29.11 -51.20
N LYS A 136 -38.42 29.04 -52.09
CA LYS A 136 -38.31 29.94 -53.25
C LYS A 136 -39.46 29.71 -54.24
N ALA A 137 -39.78 28.45 -54.56
CA ALA A 137 -40.91 28.06 -55.40
C ALA A 137 -42.26 28.49 -54.79
N ALA A 138 -42.44 28.33 -53.47
CA ALA A 138 -43.63 28.79 -52.77
C ALA A 138 -43.79 30.32 -52.83
N ARG A 139 -42.69 31.09 -52.69
CA ARG A 139 -42.72 32.56 -52.88
C ARG A 139 -43.05 32.96 -54.31
N THR A 140 -42.55 32.24 -55.31
CA THR A 140 -42.87 32.51 -56.72
C THR A 140 -44.30 32.11 -57.08
N SER A 141 -44.82 31.03 -56.48
CA SER A 141 -46.22 30.58 -56.66
C SER A 141 -47.25 31.50 -55.99
N LYS A 142 -46.87 32.25 -54.94
CA LYS A 142 -47.74 33.21 -54.24
C LYS A 142 -47.74 34.61 -54.86
N MET A 143 -47.05 34.83 -55.97
CA MET A 143 -47.19 36.07 -56.74
C MET A 143 -48.22 35.90 -57.86
N SER A 144 -49.47 35.72 -57.46
CA SER A 144 -50.63 36.12 -58.26
C SER A 144 -51.84 36.25 -57.33
N SER A 145 -51.96 37.41 -56.70
CA SER A 145 -53.20 38.15 -56.42
C SER A 145 -53.06 39.01 -55.17
N LYS A 146 -53.08 40.34 -55.39
CA LYS A 146 -53.73 41.37 -54.58
C LYS A 146 -53.49 41.43 -53.05
N ALA A 147 -53.02 42.62 -52.67
CA ALA A 147 -53.65 43.53 -51.72
C ALA A 147 -53.30 43.44 -50.23
N ALA A 148 -53.01 44.65 -49.74
CA ALA A 148 -53.32 45.21 -48.42
C ALA A 148 -52.53 44.72 -47.20
N GLY A 149 -52.00 45.72 -46.49
CA GLY A 149 -52.07 45.71 -45.03
C GLY A 149 -50.75 45.59 -44.30
N ARG A 150 -50.13 46.74 -44.08
CA ARG A 150 -49.31 47.01 -42.88
C ARG A 150 -50.19 46.81 -41.63
N PRO A 151 -49.68 46.15 -40.57
CA PRO A 151 -49.59 46.84 -39.29
C PRO A 151 -48.19 46.62 -38.68
N THR A 152 -47.40 47.68 -38.52
CA THR A 152 -47.16 48.38 -37.24
C THR A 152 -46.53 47.50 -36.17
N GLU A 153 -45.27 47.83 -35.87
CA GLU A 153 -44.62 47.52 -34.60
C GLU A 153 -45.52 47.87 -33.43
N LEU A 154 -45.54 47.01 -32.41
CA LEU A 154 -45.72 47.44 -31.04
C LEU A 154 -44.84 46.56 -30.14
N VAL A 155 -43.81 47.22 -29.64
CA VAL A 155 -42.81 46.74 -28.71
C VAL A 155 -43.38 46.76 -27.29
N LYS A 156 -43.18 45.64 -26.57
CA LYS A 156 -43.12 45.44 -25.10
C LYS A 156 -44.36 45.78 -24.24
N SER A 157 -44.81 44.79 -23.48
CA SER A 157 -44.70 44.84 -22.00
C SER A 157 -44.80 43.46 -21.37
N VAL A 158 -44.03 43.31 -20.29
CA VAL A 158 -43.84 42.16 -19.44
C VAL A 158 -45.10 41.90 -18.61
N THR A 159 -45.61 40.67 -18.62
CA THR A 159 -46.32 40.09 -17.47
C THR A 159 -45.90 38.63 -17.29
N ALA A 160 -45.33 38.35 -16.13
CA ALA A 160 -45.02 37.03 -15.66
C ALA A 160 -46.30 36.29 -15.22
N LEU A 161 -46.16 34.97 -15.09
CA LEU A 161 -47.03 34.00 -14.40
C LEU A 161 -48.07 33.29 -15.28
N GLY A 162 -47.74 32.04 -15.61
CA GLY A 162 -48.66 31.10 -16.24
C GLY A 162 -47.96 29.96 -16.97
N ALA A 163 -47.00 29.28 -16.33
CA ALA A 163 -46.44 28.06 -16.92
C ALA A 163 -47.57 27.03 -17.08
N SER A 164 -48.00 26.79 -18.32
CA SER A 164 -49.03 25.79 -18.63
C SER A 164 -48.66 24.45 -17.99
N PRO A 165 -49.57 23.78 -17.26
CA PRO A 165 -49.31 22.51 -16.57
C PRO A 165 -48.66 21.44 -17.46
N LYS A 166 -48.93 21.48 -18.78
CA LYS A 166 -48.32 20.58 -19.77
C LYS A 166 -46.83 20.84 -19.98
N VAL A 167 -46.40 22.10 -19.99
CA VAL A 167 -44.99 22.48 -20.17
C VAL A 167 -44.19 22.18 -18.90
N ALA A 168 -44.78 22.40 -17.73
CA ALA A 168 -44.18 22.00 -16.46
C ALA A 168 -44.02 20.47 -16.37
N LYS A 169 -45.06 19.71 -16.77
CA LYS A 169 -45.02 18.24 -16.81
C LYS A 169 -43.97 17.70 -17.79
N GLN A 170 -43.83 18.28 -18.97
CA GLN A 170 -42.80 17.89 -19.94
C GLN A 170 -41.39 18.18 -19.44
N LYS A 171 -41.18 19.35 -18.81
CA LYS A 171 -39.89 19.69 -18.18
C LYS A 171 -39.56 18.74 -17.02
N TRP A 172 -40.57 18.34 -16.22
CA TRP A 172 -40.41 17.40 -15.12
C TRP A 172 -40.03 16.00 -15.62
N GLN A 173 -40.70 15.50 -16.66
CA GLN A 173 -40.37 14.20 -17.28
C GLN A 173 -38.96 14.18 -17.89
N LEU A 174 -38.51 15.29 -18.49
CA LEU A 174 -37.16 15.41 -19.02
C LEU A 174 -36.12 15.41 -17.88
N LEU A 175 -36.43 16.06 -16.76
CA LEU A 175 -35.58 16.08 -15.57
C LEU A 175 -35.48 14.68 -14.94
N GLU A 176 -36.59 13.95 -14.78
CA GLU A 176 -36.60 12.58 -14.28
C GLU A 176 -35.77 11.64 -15.16
N LYS A 177 -35.90 11.77 -16.48
CA LYS A 177 -35.08 11.00 -17.43
C LYS A 177 -33.59 11.34 -17.30
N ASN A 178 -33.25 12.62 -17.21
CA ASN A 178 -31.85 13.04 -17.09
C ASN A 178 -31.22 12.61 -15.75
N ILE A 179 -31.99 12.63 -14.65
CA ILE A 179 -31.57 12.09 -13.35
C ILE A 179 -31.36 10.57 -13.44
N SER A 180 -32.25 9.85 -14.12
CA SER A 180 -32.13 8.40 -14.32
C SER A 180 -30.90 8.05 -15.17
N ASP A 181 -30.64 8.80 -16.23
CA ASP A 181 -29.47 8.62 -17.09
C ASP A 181 -28.17 8.97 -16.35
N ASN A 182 -28.15 10.05 -15.55
CA ASN A 182 -26.99 10.41 -14.73
C ASN A 182 -26.71 9.40 -13.60
N THR A 183 -27.75 8.87 -12.95
CA THR A 183 -27.59 7.85 -11.90
C THR A 183 -27.08 6.53 -12.50
N PHE A 184 -27.55 6.12 -13.68
CA PHE A 184 -27.05 4.95 -14.39
C PHE A 184 -25.59 5.12 -14.86
N ASN A 185 -25.25 6.29 -15.40
CA ASN A 185 -23.87 6.63 -15.75
C ASN A 185 -22.95 6.59 -14.54
N ARG A 186 -23.41 7.07 -13.38
CA ARG A 186 -22.66 7.00 -12.11
C ARG A 186 -22.47 5.56 -11.64
N GLN A 187 -23.48 4.71 -11.77
CA GLN A 187 -23.38 3.28 -11.42
C GLN A 187 -22.36 2.54 -12.30
N SER A 188 -22.32 2.85 -13.59
CA SER A 188 -21.36 2.28 -14.55
C SER A 188 -19.92 2.73 -14.27
N ILE A 189 -19.71 3.97 -13.80
CA ILE A 189 -18.39 4.44 -13.38
C ILE A 189 -17.96 3.72 -12.09
N VAL A 190 -18.86 3.57 -11.11
CA VAL A 190 -18.55 2.88 -9.85
C VAL A 190 -18.20 1.40 -10.06
N SER A 191 -18.81 0.73 -11.05
CA SER A 191 -18.45 -0.65 -11.40
C SER A 191 -17.05 -0.73 -12.03
N LEU A 192 -16.70 0.20 -12.92
CA LEU A 192 -15.37 0.29 -13.52
C LEU A 192 -14.30 0.65 -12.48
N GLU A 193 -14.62 1.52 -11.50
CA GLU A 193 -13.74 1.83 -10.37
C GLU A 193 -13.47 0.60 -9.49
N ARG A 194 -14.49 -0.23 -9.22
CA ARG A 194 -14.31 -1.50 -8.48
C ARG A 194 -13.44 -2.50 -9.25
N GLU A 195 -13.59 -2.59 -10.56
CA GLU A 195 -12.76 -3.46 -11.40
C GLU A 195 -11.31 -2.97 -11.44
N LEU A 196 -11.07 -1.65 -11.52
CA LEU A 196 -9.73 -1.05 -11.47
C LEU A 196 -9.03 -1.25 -10.12
N VAL A 197 -9.77 -1.16 -9.01
CA VAL A 197 -9.25 -1.47 -7.66
C VAL A 197 -8.92 -2.95 -7.52
N SER A 198 -9.71 -3.83 -8.13
CA SER A 198 -9.45 -5.29 -8.16
C SER A 198 -8.24 -5.65 -9.05
N SER A 199 -7.99 -4.86 -10.10
CA SER A 199 -6.89 -5.08 -11.06
C SER A 199 -5.55 -4.50 -10.61
N SER A 200 -5.56 -3.56 -9.65
CA SER A 200 -4.37 -2.79 -9.25
C SER A 200 -3.51 -3.44 -8.17
N GLY A 201 -3.91 -4.59 -7.60
CA GLY A 201 -3.01 -5.42 -6.78
C GLY A 201 -2.28 -4.70 -5.63
N VAL A 202 -2.89 -3.68 -5.03
CA VAL A 202 -2.30 -3.00 -3.86
C VAL A 202 -2.60 -3.86 -2.63
N VAL A 203 -1.68 -4.79 -2.36
CA VAL A 203 -1.59 -5.50 -1.10
C VAL A 203 -1.17 -4.50 -0.04
N ASN A 204 -2.11 -4.03 0.78
CA ASN A 204 -1.78 -3.29 1.99
C ASN A 204 -1.58 -4.32 3.11
N SER A 205 -0.34 -4.72 3.33
CA SER A 205 0.05 -5.66 4.37
C SER A 205 0.16 -4.94 5.73
N ASN A 206 -0.70 -5.38 6.65
CA ASN A 206 -0.57 -5.40 8.12
C ASN A 206 -1.65 -4.62 8.88
N VAL A 207 -2.78 -5.29 9.17
CA VAL A 207 -3.26 -5.52 10.55
C VAL A 207 -4.02 -6.86 10.59
N ASN A 208 -3.57 -7.81 11.42
CA ASN A 208 -4.30 -9.04 11.73
C ASN A 208 -5.51 -8.71 12.64
N SER A 209 -6.73 -9.07 12.22
CA SER A 209 -7.62 -10.01 12.95
C SER A 209 -9.11 -9.88 12.57
N ILE A 210 -9.69 -11.05 12.26
CA ILE A 210 -11.10 -11.46 12.43
C ILE A 210 -12.14 -10.90 11.44
N SER A 211 -12.63 -11.86 10.64
CA SER A 211 -13.88 -11.85 9.89
C SER A 211 -15.08 -11.39 10.73
N THR A 212 -15.70 -10.29 10.32
CA THR A 212 -17.16 -10.14 10.25
C THR A 212 -17.47 -9.01 9.27
N GLN A 213 -18.42 -9.26 8.36
CA GLN A 213 -19.01 -8.24 7.49
C GLN A 213 -19.45 -7.03 8.33
N LEU A 214 -19.13 -5.81 7.88
CA LEU A 214 -19.76 -4.58 8.40
C LEU A 214 -20.31 -3.76 7.22
N PRO A 215 -21.62 -3.46 7.23
CA PRO A 215 -22.32 -2.81 6.12
C PRO A 215 -21.98 -1.32 6.02
N ILE A 216 -22.16 -0.77 4.82
CA ILE A 216 -22.02 0.63 4.44
C ILE A 216 -23.10 1.49 5.15
N LEU A 217 -23.05 1.64 6.48
CA LEU A 217 -24.02 2.45 7.23
C LEU A 217 -23.43 3.61 8.04
N GLU A 218 -22.12 3.87 8.00
CA GLU A 218 -21.52 4.96 8.78
C GLU A 218 -21.41 6.32 8.05
N SER A 219 -22.10 6.52 6.93
CA SER A 219 -22.04 7.78 6.17
C SER A 219 -23.38 8.50 5.97
N GLN A 220 -24.47 7.99 6.54
CA GLN A 220 -25.77 8.68 6.50
C GLN A 220 -26.02 9.39 7.82
N ILE A 221 -26.31 10.70 7.76
CA ILE A 221 -26.68 11.49 8.93
C ILE A 221 -28.02 10.97 9.42
N THR A 222 -28.05 10.48 10.66
CA THR A 222 -29.25 9.84 11.23
C THR A 222 -30.16 10.85 11.92
N GLU A 223 -29.58 11.87 12.56
CA GLU A 223 -30.33 12.88 13.30
C GLU A 223 -29.64 14.24 13.24
N ILE A 224 -30.43 15.29 13.05
CA ILE A 224 -30.01 16.69 13.09
C ILE A 224 -30.94 17.45 14.04
N LYS A 225 -30.36 18.12 15.04
CA LYS A 225 -31.11 18.96 16.00
C LYS A 225 -30.39 20.29 16.24
N LEU A 226 -31.17 21.31 16.55
CA LEU A 226 -30.67 22.62 16.99
C LEU A 226 -30.85 22.76 18.50
N ASN A 227 -29.99 23.54 19.14
CA ASN A 227 -30.23 23.97 20.52
C ASN A 227 -31.44 24.92 20.60
N TYR A 228 -32.04 25.08 21.79
CA TYR A 228 -33.19 25.95 22.06
C TYR A 228 -32.96 27.40 21.58
N ASP A 229 -31.72 27.87 21.67
CA ASP A 229 -31.33 29.23 21.25
C ASP A 229 -30.92 29.33 19.77
N GLY A 230 -31.00 28.23 18.99
CA GLY A 230 -30.74 28.22 17.54
C GLY A 230 -29.28 28.42 17.11
N THR A 231 -28.33 28.48 18.06
CA THR A 231 -26.92 28.82 17.79
C THR A 231 -26.02 27.61 17.56
N LEU A 232 -26.43 26.40 17.94
CA LEU A 232 -25.64 25.17 17.82
C LEU A 232 -26.43 24.10 17.06
N LEU A 233 -25.79 23.51 16.06
CA LEU A 233 -26.32 22.39 15.26
C LEU A 233 -25.59 21.09 15.64
N TYR A 234 -26.36 20.09 16.02
CA TYR A 234 -25.89 18.73 16.33
C TYR A 234 -26.26 17.81 15.16
N ALA A 235 -25.29 17.08 14.63
CA ALA A 235 -25.49 16.08 13.59
C ALA A 235 -24.84 14.75 13.99
N ALA A 236 -25.66 13.70 14.12
CA ALA A 236 -25.19 12.35 14.43
C ALA A 236 -24.98 11.56 13.13
N THR A 237 -23.86 10.84 13.03
CA THR A 237 -23.55 9.96 11.90
C THR A 237 -22.80 8.74 12.43
N GLY A 238 -23.49 7.61 12.52
CA GLY A 238 -22.95 6.39 13.12
C GLY A 238 -22.58 6.59 14.60
N ASP A 239 -21.32 6.35 14.94
CA ASP A 239 -20.74 6.49 16.29
C ASP A 239 -20.16 7.89 16.59
N LYS A 240 -20.39 8.85 15.69
CA LYS A 240 -19.84 10.21 15.76
C LYS A 240 -20.95 11.25 15.85
N VAL A 241 -20.73 12.23 16.71
CA VAL A 241 -21.56 13.44 16.79
C VAL A 241 -20.70 14.64 16.41
N LYS A 242 -21.19 15.43 15.46
CA LYS A 242 -20.61 16.71 15.06
C LYS A 242 -21.45 17.83 15.65
N ILE A 243 -20.78 18.81 16.27
CA ILE A 243 -21.40 20.03 16.77
C ILE A 243 -20.82 21.21 16.01
N ILE A 244 -21.70 22.06 15.50
CA ILE A 244 -21.35 23.24 14.69
C ILE A 244 -21.93 24.47 15.39
N ASP A 245 -21.08 25.43 15.76
CA ASP A 245 -21.54 26.75 16.23
C ASP A 245 -21.82 27.65 15.03
N LEU A 246 -23.08 28.02 14.85
CA LEU A 246 -23.55 28.80 13.72
C LEU A 246 -23.23 30.31 13.86
N ARG A 247 -22.60 30.74 14.97
CA ARG A 247 -22.15 32.13 15.17
C ARG A 247 -20.73 32.37 14.66
N ASN A 248 -19.93 31.32 14.52
CA ASN A 248 -18.54 31.38 14.06
C ASN A 248 -18.33 30.22 13.08
N ASP A 249 -18.41 30.51 11.78
CA ASP A 249 -18.42 29.55 10.64
C ASP A 249 -17.24 28.56 10.54
N ASN A 250 -16.32 28.53 11.52
CA ASN A 250 -15.07 27.76 11.45
C ASN A 250 -14.83 26.76 12.59
N THR A 251 -15.74 26.57 13.56
CA THR A 251 -15.51 25.63 14.67
C THR A 251 -16.39 24.38 14.57
N VAL A 252 -15.86 23.33 13.92
CA VAL A 252 -16.48 21.99 13.92
C VAL A 252 -15.74 21.10 14.91
N LYS A 253 -16.41 20.70 16.00
CA LYS A 253 -15.87 19.72 16.95
C LYS A 253 -16.54 18.35 16.71
N ILE A 254 -15.71 17.32 16.52
CA ILE A 254 -16.15 15.95 16.24
C ILE A 254 -15.80 15.08 17.44
N TRP A 255 -16.81 14.43 18.02
CA TRP A 255 -16.63 13.52 19.14
C TRP A 255 -17.04 12.11 18.72
N ARG A 256 -16.23 11.12 19.11
CA ARG A 256 -16.52 9.70 18.91
C ARG A 256 -17.00 9.12 20.23
N LEU A 257 -18.20 8.57 20.26
CA LEU A 257 -18.72 7.88 21.44
C LEU A 257 -18.02 6.52 21.54
N SER A 258 -16.95 6.46 22.33
CA SER A 258 -16.31 5.21 22.69
C SER A 258 -17.08 4.58 23.86
N ASN A 259 -17.38 3.28 23.78
CA ASN A 259 -17.94 2.51 24.89
C ASN A 259 -16.90 2.33 26.00
N ARG A 260 -16.65 3.40 26.76
CA ARG A 260 -15.99 3.38 28.06
C ARG A 260 -16.33 4.70 28.76
N VAL A 261 -17.00 4.58 29.90
CA VAL A 261 -17.10 5.64 30.90
C VAL A 261 -15.68 6.08 31.22
N ASP A 262 -15.34 7.32 30.86
CA ASP A 262 -14.40 8.17 31.59
C ASP A 262 -14.51 9.58 31.01
N CYS A 263 -15.37 10.37 31.67
CA CYS A 263 -15.46 11.81 31.50
C CYS A 263 -14.24 12.41 32.21
N VAL A 264 -13.27 12.96 31.48
CA VAL A 264 -12.29 13.89 32.05
C VAL A 264 -12.29 15.16 31.20
N PHE A 265 -13.01 16.15 31.74
CA PHE A 265 -12.86 17.56 31.42
C PHE A 265 -11.45 17.99 31.76
N ASN A 266 -10.76 18.67 30.83
CA ASN A 266 -9.64 19.52 31.20
C ASN A 266 -9.89 20.89 30.55
N GLU A 267 -10.65 21.71 31.27
CA GLU A 267 -10.56 23.17 31.17
C GLU A 267 -9.22 23.56 31.77
N ASN A 268 -8.41 24.33 31.04
CA ASN A 268 -7.56 25.38 31.60
C ASN A 268 -6.98 26.23 30.47
N SER A 269 -7.43 27.50 30.49
CA SER A 269 -6.79 28.75 30.06
C SER A 269 -6.31 28.93 28.64
#